data_AF-D0LXD0-F1
#
_entry.id   AF-D0LXD0-F1
#
_cell.length_a   1.000
_cell.length_b   1.000
_cell.length_c   1.000
_cell.angle_alpha   90.00
_cell.angle_beta   90.00
_cell.angle_gamma   90.00
#
_symmetry.space_group_name_H-M   'P 1'
#
loop_
_entity.id
_entity.type
_entity.pdbx_description
1 polymer ?
#
loop_
_entity_poly.entity_id
_entity_poly.type
_entity_poly.pdbx_seq_one_letter_code
_entity_poly.pdbx_strand_id
1 'polypeptide(L)'
;MVTLLAAWALNSALVGAAGCSTGADDVAIELSIYPSERDTDDVCTAEDLGEVEHISLEFLGFVNGGFCYYGHVCETDLGPITEVADVARYLSERQQPLIDLPAGAPHTIRVIGHSDGCLRSDDHRMCGYGPLSELADGVLPLPVSCGDCPLDGESGLPDCP
;
A
#
# COMPACT_ATOMS: atom_id res chain seq x y z
N MET A 1 -17.97 -11.05 -19.16
CA MET A 1 -17.34 -9.80 -18.70
C MET A 1 -18.25 -9.20 -17.64
N VAL A 2 -17.93 -9.41 -16.37
CA VAL A 2 -18.62 -8.78 -15.24
C VAL A 2 -17.60 -7.83 -14.64
N THR A 3 -17.85 -6.53 -14.78
CA THR A 3 -17.08 -5.49 -14.10
C THR A 3 -17.70 -5.32 -12.71
N LEU A 4 -16.97 -5.70 -11.67
CA LEU A 4 -17.32 -5.38 -10.28
C LEU A 4 -16.53 -4.12 -9.90
N LEU A 5 -17.19 -2.96 -10.03
CA LEU A 5 -16.74 -1.71 -9.41
C LEU A 5 -17.24 -1.75 -7.96
N ALA A 6 -16.34 -1.95 -7.01
CA ALA A 6 -16.62 -1.61 -5.62
C ALA A 6 -16.36 -0.11 -5.48
N ALA A 7 -17.43 0.65 -5.20
CA ALA A 7 -17.33 2.06 -4.83
C ALA A 7 -17.88 2.17 -3.40
N TRP A 8 -17.09 2.70 -2.47
CA TRP A 8 -17.55 2.96 -1.10
C TRP A 8 -17.46 4.45 -0.77
N ALA A 9 -18.62 5.01 -0.41
CA ALA A 9 -18.72 6.28 0.27
C ALA A 9 -18.83 6.00 1.78
N LEU A 10 -17.85 6.48 2.57
CA LEU A 10 -17.93 6.43 4.03
C LEU A 10 -18.80 7.58 4.56
N ASN A 11 -19.72 7.19 5.44
CA ASN A 11 -20.68 8.03 6.15
C ASN A 11 -19.96 8.92 7.17
N SER A 12 -19.54 10.12 6.79
CA SER A 12 -19.06 11.13 7.73
C SER A 12 -20.24 11.93 8.28
N ALA A 13 -20.81 11.49 9.40
CA ALA A 13 -21.81 12.25 10.15
C ALA A 13 -21.36 12.44 11.62
N LEU A 14 -20.90 13.66 11.89
CA LEU A 14 -21.00 14.44 13.14
C LEU A 14 -20.47 13.84 14.45
N VAL A 15 -19.29 14.34 14.86
CA VAL A 15 -19.12 14.90 16.21
C VAL A 15 -18.53 16.30 16.06
N GLY A 16 -19.35 17.33 16.31
CA GLY A 16 -18.90 18.71 16.41
C GLY A 16 -18.65 19.09 17.87
N ALA A 17 -17.47 19.67 18.15
CA ALA A 17 -17.29 20.82 19.05
C ALA A 17 -15.82 21.29 19.07
N ALA A 18 -15.61 22.49 18.53
CA ALA A 18 -14.60 23.49 18.89
C ALA A 18 -13.09 23.14 18.86
N GLY A 19 -12.38 23.74 17.90
CA GLY A 19 -11.00 24.18 18.09
C GLY A 19 -10.03 23.85 16.94
N CYS A 20 -9.85 24.80 16.02
CA CYS A 20 -8.70 24.99 15.13
C CYS A 20 -7.99 23.75 14.54
N SER A 21 -8.32 23.41 13.29
CA SER A 21 -7.31 23.12 12.26
C SER A 21 -7.88 23.52 10.90
N THR A 22 -7.26 24.49 10.25
CA THR A 22 -7.49 24.80 8.84
C THR A 22 -6.30 24.25 8.07
N GLY A 23 -6.51 23.19 7.28
CA GLY A 23 -5.61 22.83 6.18
C GLY A 23 -4.89 21.49 6.28
N ALA A 24 -5.65 20.40 6.41
CA ALA A 24 -5.40 19.16 5.70
C ALA A 24 -6.78 18.53 5.54
N ASP A 25 -7.34 18.56 4.33
CA ASP A 25 -8.49 17.71 4.05
C ASP A 25 -7.96 16.28 4.16
N ASP A 26 -8.48 15.50 5.11
CA ASP A 26 -8.14 14.09 5.23
C ASP A 26 -8.52 13.38 3.92
N VAL A 27 -7.54 13.18 3.03
CA VAL A 27 -7.76 12.49 1.77
C VAL A 27 -7.66 10.99 2.05
N ALA A 28 -8.81 10.33 2.08
CA ALA A 28 -8.83 8.88 2.01
C ALA A 28 -8.31 8.45 0.63
N ILE A 29 -7.24 7.64 0.64
CA ILE A 29 -6.68 7.04 -0.58
C ILE A 29 -7.19 5.60 -0.68
N GLU A 30 -7.86 5.30 -1.78
CA GLU A 30 -8.20 3.93 -2.15
C GLU A 30 -7.05 3.31 -2.96
N LEU A 31 -6.68 2.07 -2.65
CA LEU A 31 -5.64 1.35 -3.39
C LEU A 31 -6.29 0.42 -4.42
N SER A 32 -6.01 0.65 -5.70
CA SER A 32 -6.40 -0.25 -6.79
C SER A 32 -5.24 -1.18 -7.09
N ILE A 33 -5.28 -2.38 -6.50
CA ILE A 33 -4.20 -3.37 -6.58
C ILE A 33 -4.50 -4.38 -7.70
N TYR A 34 -3.55 -4.58 -8.61
CA TYR A 34 -3.72 -5.47 -9.77
C TYR A 34 -2.40 -6.13 -10.16
N PRO A 35 -2.42 -7.29 -10.85
CA PRO A 35 -1.18 -7.94 -11.31
C PRO A 35 -0.38 -7.03 -12.25
N SER A 36 0.93 -6.98 -12.06
CA SER A 36 1.85 -6.27 -12.96
C SER A 36 1.83 -6.88 -14.36
N GLU A 37 1.72 -6.03 -15.39
CA GLU A 37 1.83 -6.43 -16.80
C GLU A 37 3.26 -6.27 -17.34
N ARG A 38 4.22 -5.91 -16.47
CA ARG A 38 5.54 -5.42 -16.89
C ARG A 38 6.50 -6.55 -17.29
N ASP A 39 6.33 -7.74 -16.73
CA ASP A 39 7.04 -8.96 -17.13
C ASP A 39 6.18 -10.20 -16.81
N THR A 40 6.10 -11.18 -17.71
CA THR A 40 5.22 -12.35 -17.52
C THR A 40 5.74 -13.32 -16.47
N ASP A 41 7.04 -13.25 -16.18
CA ASP A 41 7.71 -14.09 -15.19
C ASP A 41 7.55 -13.56 -13.76
N ASP A 42 7.05 -12.32 -13.61
CA ASP A 42 6.82 -11.65 -12.32
C ASP A 42 5.33 -11.67 -11.89
N VAL A 43 4.48 -12.34 -12.67
CA VAL A 43 3.05 -12.47 -12.39
C VAL A 43 2.84 -13.42 -11.21
N CYS A 44 2.19 -12.93 -10.17
CA CYS A 44 1.83 -13.72 -9.00
C CYS A 44 0.97 -14.95 -9.36
N THR A 45 1.44 -16.13 -8.99
CA THR A 45 0.63 -17.34 -9.02
C THR A 45 -0.12 -17.54 -7.71
N ALA A 46 -1.11 -18.43 -7.70
CA ALA A 46 -1.80 -18.81 -6.46
C ALA A 46 -0.88 -19.52 -5.46
N GLU A 47 0.20 -20.15 -5.94
CA GLU A 47 1.21 -20.77 -5.07
C GLU A 47 2.01 -19.69 -4.34
N ASP A 48 2.53 -18.70 -5.08
CA ASP A 48 3.30 -17.58 -4.49
C ASP A 48 2.46 -16.78 -3.48
N LEU A 49 1.21 -16.47 -3.84
CA LEU A 49 0.29 -15.75 -2.96
C LEU A 49 -0.11 -16.55 -1.72
N GLY A 50 -0.14 -17.89 -1.84
CA GLY A 50 -0.41 -18.79 -0.73
C GLY A 50 0.67 -18.77 0.35
N GLU A 51 1.86 -18.24 0.06
CA GLU A 51 2.95 -18.04 1.02
C GLU A 51 2.88 -16.69 1.75
N VAL A 52 1.94 -15.80 1.39
CA VAL A 52 1.78 -14.49 2.03
C VAL A 52 0.94 -14.63 3.31
N GLU A 53 1.60 -14.51 4.47
CA GLU A 53 0.97 -14.54 5.79
C GLU A 53 0.75 -13.15 6.39
N HIS A 54 1.54 -12.16 5.95
CA HIS A 54 1.46 -10.77 6.41
C HIS A 54 1.54 -9.79 5.25
N ILE A 55 0.93 -8.61 5.41
CA ILE A 55 1.04 -7.51 4.44
C ILE A 55 1.53 -6.27 5.17
N SER A 56 2.59 -5.65 4.67
CA SER A 56 2.96 -4.29 5.07
C SER A 56 2.50 -3.28 4.02
N LEU A 57 1.95 -2.16 4.52
CA LEU A 57 1.77 -0.95 3.74
C LEU A 57 2.81 0.06 4.22
N GLU A 58 3.75 0.42 3.36
CA GLU A 58 4.85 1.31 3.70
C GLU A 58 4.71 2.65 3.00
N PHE A 59 5.08 3.70 3.72
CA PHE A 59 4.97 5.08 3.26
C PHE A 59 6.37 5.67 3.17
N LEU A 60 6.80 5.91 1.94
CA LEU A 60 8.15 6.37 1.64
C LEU A 60 8.13 7.81 1.14
N GLY A 61 9.12 8.58 1.55
CA GLY A 61 9.44 9.89 0.98
C GLY A 61 10.65 9.82 0.07
N PHE A 62 10.82 10.84 -0.78
CA PHE A 62 12.07 11.07 -1.52
C PHE A 62 12.65 12.44 -1.15
N VAL A 63 13.75 12.44 -0.38
CA VAL A 63 14.37 13.63 0.19
C VAL A 63 15.86 13.61 -0.09
N ASN A 64 16.43 14.75 -0.50
CA ASN A 64 17.86 14.90 -0.79
C ASN A 64 18.45 13.88 -1.79
N GLY A 65 17.61 13.36 -2.70
CA GLY A 65 18.06 12.42 -3.74
C GLY A 65 18.03 10.94 -3.34
N GLY A 66 17.46 10.58 -2.18
CA GLY A 66 17.26 9.20 -1.76
C GLY A 66 15.88 8.96 -1.14
N PHE A 67 15.50 7.69 -1.03
CA PHE A 67 14.29 7.30 -0.32
C PHE A 67 14.49 7.41 1.20
N CYS A 68 13.40 7.69 1.92
CA CYS A 68 13.34 7.67 3.37
C CYS A 68 11.98 7.11 3.81
N TYR A 69 11.87 6.74 5.09
CA TYR A 69 10.72 6.07 5.66
C TYR A 69 9.87 6.98 6.53
N TYR A 70 8.57 7.10 6.26
CA TYR A 70 7.63 7.77 7.18
C TYR A 70 6.98 6.80 8.16
N GLY A 71 6.80 5.55 7.75
CA GLY A 71 6.17 4.53 8.59
C GLY A 71 5.60 3.37 7.79
N HIS A 72 5.03 2.40 8.51
CA HIS A 72 4.21 1.34 7.93
C HIS A 72 3.02 0.98 8.80
N VAL A 73 2.12 0.25 8.16
CA VAL A 73 1.09 -0.56 8.77
C VAL A 73 1.44 -2.00 8.51
N CYS A 74 1.28 -2.86 9.51
CA CYS A 74 1.42 -4.30 9.35
C CYS A 74 0.07 -4.95 9.59
N GLU A 75 -0.48 -5.59 8.57
CA GLU A 75 -1.69 -6.38 8.64
C GLU A 75 -1.34 -7.84 8.83
N THR A 76 -1.94 -8.43 9.86
CA THR A 76 -1.84 -9.84 10.21
C THR A 76 -3.21 -10.50 10.17
N ASP A 77 -3.26 -11.82 10.30
CA ASP A 77 -4.50 -12.60 10.21
C ASP A 77 -5.21 -12.39 8.87
N LEU A 78 -4.42 -12.36 7.81
CA LEU A 78 -4.90 -12.44 6.45
C LEU A 78 -5.51 -13.83 6.30
N GLY A 79 -6.78 -13.92 5.89
CA GLY A 79 -7.29 -15.21 5.45
C GLY A 79 -6.54 -15.68 4.19
N PRO A 80 -6.97 -16.78 3.56
CA PRO A 80 -6.27 -17.29 2.39
C PRO A 80 -6.21 -16.25 1.27
N ILE A 81 -5.01 -15.98 0.76
CA ILE A 81 -4.77 -15.15 -0.42
C ILE A 81 -4.51 -16.09 -1.60
N THR A 82 -5.42 -16.08 -2.58
CA THR A 82 -5.33 -16.97 -3.74
C THR A 82 -5.23 -16.22 -5.06
N GLU A 83 -5.55 -14.93 -5.04
CA GLU A 83 -5.43 -14.00 -6.17
C GLU A 83 -5.10 -12.59 -5.67
N VAL A 84 -4.52 -11.75 -6.52
CA VAL A 84 -4.17 -10.36 -6.16
C VAL A 84 -5.39 -9.55 -5.70
N ALA A 85 -6.59 -9.88 -6.20
CA ALA A 85 -7.83 -9.24 -5.77
C ALA A 85 -8.15 -9.49 -4.28
N ASP A 86 -7.68 -10.60 -3.68
CA ASP A 86 -7.84 -10.85 -2.26
C ASP A 86 -7.07 -9.82 -1.42
N VAL A 87 -5.90 -9.37 -1.88
CA VAL A 87 -5.08 -8.35 -1.21
C VAL A 87 -5.83 -7.03 -1.14
N ALA A 88 -6.38 -6.56 -2.27
CA ALA A 88 -7.18 -5.35 -2.33
C ALA A 88 -8.39 -5.43 -1.38
N ARG A 89 -9.09 -6.57 -1.43
CA ARG A 89 -10.24 -6.84 -0.55
C ARG A 89 -9.82 -6.77 0.92
N TYR A 90 -8.78 -7.48 1.33
CA TYR A 90 -8.29 -7.49 2.72
C TYR A 90 -7.94 -6.08 3.22
N LEU A 91 -7.17 -5.32 2.44
CA LEU A 91 -6.78 -3.98 2.83
C LEU A 91 -7.97 -3.03 2.91
N SER A 92 -8.98 -3.20 2.05
CA SER A 92 -10.21 -2.39 2.08
C SER A 92 -11.16 -2.71 3.25
N GLU A 93 -11.14 -3.94 3.76
CA GLU A 93 -11.94 -4.37 4.93
C GLU A 93 -11.37 -3.85 6.26
N ARG A 94 -10.11 -3.40 6.26
CA ARG A 94 -9.41 -2.87 7.44
C ARG A 94 -9.50 -1.36 7.47
N GLN A 95 -9.64 -0.78 8.67
CA GLN A 95 -9.46 0.65 8.86
C GLN A 95 -7.98 0.97 8.70
N GLN A 96 -7.60 1.44 7.52
CA GLN A 96 -6.26 1.92 7.27
C GLN A 96 -5.99 3.13 8.19
N PRO A 97 -4.89 3.13 8.96
CA PRO A 97 -4.56 4.26 9.81
C PRO A 97 -4.33 5.51 8.96
N LEU A 98 -4.76 6.66 9.48
CA LEU A 98 -4.46 7.95 8.89
C LEU A 98 -2.97 8.23 9.10
N ILE A 99 -2.25 8.50 8.02
CA ILE A 99 -0.83 8.81 8.06
C ILE A 99 -0.64 10.23 7.53
N ASP A 100 -0.10 11.09 8.40
CA ASP A 100 0.23 12.46 8.08
C ASP A 100 1.48 12.49 7.20
N LEU A 101 1.30 12.81 5.92
CA LEU A 101 2.40 12.99 4.99
C LEU A 101 2.69 14.49 4.78
N PRO A 102 3.95 14.93 4.88
CA PRO A 102 4.32 16.33 4.64
C PRO A 102 3.88 16.81 3.25
N ALA A 103 3.24 17.98 3.16
CA ALA A 103 2.80 18.51 1.87
C ALA A 103 3.98 18.79 0.92
N GLY A 104 3.84 18.44 -0.36
CA GLY A 104 4.74 18.85 -1.44
C GLY A 104 6.00 18.01 -1.65
N ALA A 105 6.26 16.99 -0.82
CA ALA A 105 7.32 16.01 -1.09
C ALA A 105 6.82 14.88 -2.02
N PRO A 106 7.69 14.27 -2.84
CA PRO A 106 7.35 13.05 -3.56
C PRO A 106 7.17 11.93 -2.54
N HIS A 107 5.97 11.36 -2.53
CA HIS A 107 5.61 10.25 -1.67
C HIS A 107 5.31 9.03 -2.51
N THR A 108 5.58 7.87 -1.92
CA THR A 108 5.32 6.57 -2.50
C THR A 108 4.64 5.70 -1.47
N ILE A 109 3.65 4.93 -1.92
CA ILE A 109 3.11 3.82 -1.15
C ILE A 109 3.68 2.53 -1.71
N ARG A 110 4.10 1.64 -0.81
CA ARG A 110 4.41 0.23 -1.13
C ARG A 110 3.42 -0.68 -0.43
N VAL A 111 3.03 -1.73 -1.11
CA VAL A 111 2.39 -2.92 -0.52
C VAL A 111 3.43 -4.03 -0.61
N ILE A 112 3.68 -4.73 0.48
CA ILE A 112 4.60 -5.87 0.49
C ILE A 112 3.92 -7.05 1.19
N GLY A 113 3.96 -8.23 0.58
CA GLY A 113 3.55 -9.49 1.20
C GLY A 113 4.75 -10.22 1.77
N HIS A 114 4.61 -10.75 2.98
CA HIS A 114 5.66 -11.41 3.77
C HIS A 114 5.19 -12.79 4.21
N SER A 115 6.12 -13.74 4.33
CA SER A 115 5.85 -15.10 4.82
C SER A 115 6.04 -15.26 6.34
N ASP A 116 6.96 -14.52 6.94
CA ASP A 116 7.34 -14.63 8.36
C ASP A 116 7.02 -13.34 9.15
N GLY A 117 7.05 -12.16 8.52
CA GLY A 117 6.63 -10.91 9.18
C GLY A 117 7.09 -9.59 8.56
N CYS A 118 6.30 -8.54 8.76
CA CYS A 118 6.42 -7.22 8.10
C CYS A 118 7.73 -6.43 8.30
N LEU A 119 8.58 -6.79 9.26
CA LEU A 119 9.82 -6.06 9.56
C LEU A 119 11.05 -6.68 8.89
N ARG A 120 10.86 -7.77 8.15
CA ARG A 120 11.93 -8.50 7.50
C ARG A 120 12.13 -7.95 6.10
N SER A 121 13.29 -7.35 5.88
CA SER A 121 13.63 -6.74 4.60
C SER A 121 14.08 -7.76 3.54
N ASP A 122 14.18 -9.04 3.90
CA ASP A 122 14.51 -10.16 3.03
C ASP A 122 13.29 -11.04 2.68
N ASP A 123 12.12 -10.70 3.20
CA ASP A 123 10.90 -11.52 3.14
C ASP A 123 9.84 -10.88 2.24
N HIS A 124 10.14 -10.76 0.96
CA HIS A 124 9.24 -10.15 -0.01
C HIS A 124 8.71 -11.21 -0.97
N ARG A 125 7.49 -11.70 -0.69
CA ARG A 125 6.77 -12.67 -1.52
C ARG A 125 5.93 -11.99 -2.59
N MET A 126 5.61 -10.73 -2.35
CA MET A 126 4.78 -9.92 -3.20
C MET A 126 5.15 -8.46 -2.97
N CYS A 127 5.16 -7.64 -4.01
CA CYS A 127 5.36 -6.21 -3.86
C CYS A 127 4.57 -5.43 -4.91
N GLY A 128 4.00 -4.32 -4.48
CA GLY A 128 3.45 -3.29 -5.33
C GLY A 128 3.95 -1.92 -4.92
N TYR A 129 4.07 -1.02 -5.87
CA TYR A 129 4.61 0.32 -5.68
C TYR A 129 3.79 1.30 -6.50
N GLY A 130 3.53 2.49 -5.94
CA GLY A 130 2.90 3.59 -6.68
C GLY A 130 3.24 4.94 -6.06
N PRO A 131 3.69 5.92 -6.86
CA PRO A 131 3.92 7.26 -6.38
C PRO A 131 2.57 7.97 -6.17
N LEU A 132 2.42 8.74 -5.09
CA LEU A 132 1.19 9.49 -4.83
C LEU A 132 0.84 10.52 -5.92
N SER A 133 1.80 10.89 -6.76
CA SER A 133 1.54 11.71 -7.95
C SER A 133 0.62 11.05 -8.98
N GLU A 134 0.45 9.73 -8.93
CA GLU A 134 -0.47 8.96 -9.78
C GLU A 134 -1.87 8.82 -9.18
N LEU A 135 -2.12 9.38 -7.99
CA LEU A 135 -3.45 9.42 -7.38
C LEU A 135 -4.42 10.17 -8.30
N ALA A 136 -5.47 9.48 -8.75
CA ALA A 136 -6.52 10.03 -9.59
C ALA A 136 -7.90 9.70 -8.99
N ASP A 137 -8.73 10.71 -8.81
CA ASP A 137 -10.09 10.56 -8.24
C ASP A 137 -10.12 9.82 -6.87
N GLY A 138 -9.07 9.98 -6.07
CA GLY A 138 -8.93 9.32 -4.77
C GLY A 138 -8.44 7.87 -4.83
N VAL A 139 -8.12 7.37 -6.03
CA VAL A 139 -7.64 5.99 -6.26
C VAL A 139 -6.19 6.00 -6.72
N LEU A 140 -5.35 5.21 -6.06
CA LEU A 140 -3.95 4.99 -6.43
C LEU A 140 -3.79 3.61 -7.08
N PRO A 141 -3.39 3.52 -8.36
CA PRO A 141 -3.07 2.24 -8.99
C PRO A 141 -1.76 1.68 -8.43
N LEU A 142 -1.79 0.42 -8.01
CA LEU A 142 -0.64 -0.33 -7.50
C LEU A 142 -0.49 -1.66 -8.26
N PRO A 143 0.34 -1.70 -9.32
CA PRO A 143 0.71 -2.96 -9.96
C PRO A 143 1.55 -3.79 -8.98
N VAL A 144 1.20 -5.07 -8.84
CA VAL A 144 1.83 -6.02 -7.92
C VAL A 144 2.52 -7.15 -8.68
N SER A 145 3.73 -7.49 -8.25
CA SER A 145 4.52 -8.64 -8.72
C SER A 145 4.92 -9.56 -7.56
N CYS A 146 5.16 -10.83 -7.87
CA CYS A 146 5.72 -11.81 -6.92
C CYS A 146 7.15 -12.26 -7.30
N GLY A 147 7.76 -11.56 -8.27
CA GLY A 147 9.16 -11.73 -8.68
C GLY A 147 10.09 -10.68 -8.06
N ASP A 148 11.11 -10.23 -8.81
CA ASP A 148 12.11 -9.28 -8.31
C ASP A 148 11.47 -7.96 -7.86
N CYS A 149 11.47 -7.73 -6.55
CA CYS A 149 10.91 -6.50 -5.99
C CYS A 149 11.90 -5.34 -6.19
N PRO A 150 11.55 -4.32 -7.00
CA PRO A 150 12.51 -3.36 -7.56
C PRO A 150 13.13 -2.39 -6.53
N LEU A 151 12.83 -2.55 -5.24
CA LEU A 151 13.36 -1.75 -4.12
C LEU A 151 14.03 -2.59 -3.02
N ASP A 152 14.23 -3.88 -3.24
CA ASP A 152 14.81 -4.82 -2.25
C ASP A 152 16.27 -4.52 -1.90
N GLY A 153 16.94 -3.71 -2.73
CA GLY A 153 18.28 -3.19 -2.47
C GLY A 153 18.35 -2.12 -1.38
N GLU A 154 17.22 -1.57 -0.93
CA GLU A 154 17.16 -0.45 0.02
C GLU A 154 16.60 -0.87 1.38
N SER A 155 17.05 -2.01 1.88
CA SER A 155 16.79 -2.43 3.26
C SER A 155 17.40 -1.41 4.25
N GLY A 156 16.61 -0.93 5.22
CA GLY A 156 17.08 0.00 6.26
C GLY A 156 17.14 1.47 5.82
N LEU A 157 16.17 1.92 5.02
CA LEU A 157 15.98 3.34 4.73
C LEU A 157 15.96 4.17 6.02
N PRO A 158 16.60 5.36 6.03
CA PRO A 158 16.53 6.24 7.18
C PRO A 158 15.10 6.76 7.36
N ASP A 159 14.72 7.08 8.60
CA ASP A 159 13.49 7.82 8.85
C ASP A 159 13.52 9.16 8.09
N CYS A 160 12.38 9.54 7.51
CA CYS A 160 12.22 10.86 6.92
C CYS A 160 12.29 11.95 8.02
N PRO A 161 12.89 13.11 7.71
CA PRO A 161 13.06 14.20 8.65
C PRO A 161 11.74 14.89 9.06
#